data_AF-A0A847H620-F1
#
_entry.id   AF-A0A847H620-F1
#
_cell.length_a   1.000
_cell.length_b   1.000
_cell.length_c   1.000
_cell.angle_alpha   90.00
_cell.angle_beta   90.00
_cell.angle_gamma   90.00
#
_symmetry.space_group_name_H-M   'P 1'
#
loop_
_entity.id
_entity.type
_entity.pdbx_description
1 polymer ?
#
loop_
_entity_poly.entity_id
_entity_poly.type
_entity_poly.pdbx_seq_one_letter_code
_entity_poly.pdbx_strand_id
1 'polypeptide(L)'
;MDLGRRWYDKDPILSKAMKILETTEDKLQLKVAINLIKIIIEHNIETDTYRSVDDLLSAVEEGRCEKGNERWYDLDMTIRTAIQMLEKCPDDMQNKIAREVADLIREKVRDSYERALPEEDEVLE
;
A
#
# COMPACT_ATOMS: atom_id res chain seq x y z
N MET A 1 10.51 -14.04 -24.33
CA MET A 1 9.27 -13.44 -23.79
C MET A 1 9.66 -12.82 -22.47
N ASP A 2 9.78 -11.50 -22.43
CA ASP A 2 10.05 -10.78 -21.19
C ASP A 2 8.82 -11.01 -20.30
N LEU A 3 8.94 -11.86 -19.28
CA LEU A 3 7.86 -12.11 -18.32
C LEU A 3 7.65 -10.79 -17.59
N GLY A 4 6.66 -10.05 -18.09
CA GLY A 4 6.43 -8.63 -17.90
C GLY A 4 6.76 -8.12 -16.51
N ARG A 5 7.80 -7.28 -16.43
CA ARG A 5 8.07 -6.44 -15.26
C ARG A 5 6.79 -5.68 -14.90
N ARG A 6 6.32 -5.83 -13.66
CA ARG A 6 5.18 -5.07 -13.15
C ARG A 6 5.55 -3.58 -13.16
N TRP A 7 4.58 -2.67 -13.21
CA TRP A 7 4.89 -1.23 -13.32
C TRP A 7 5.79 -0.75 -12.17
N TYR A 8 5.60 -1.31 -10.97
CA TYR A 8 6.39 -1.04 -9.78
C TYR A 8 7.75 -1.74 -9.74
N ASP A 9 8.04 -2.67 -10.65
CA ASP A 9 9.37 -3.32 -10.73
C ASP A 9 10.45 -2.40 -11.31
N LYS A 10 10.06 -1.22 -11.82
CA LYS A 10 10.98 -0.18 -12.29
C LYS A 10 11.73 0.50 -11.14
N ASP A 11 11.09 0.60 -9.98
CA ASP A 11 11.67 1.18 -8.77
C ASP A 11 12.05 0.04 -7.81
N PRO A 12 13.34 -0.11 -7.44
CA PRO A 12 13.78 -1.18 -6.55
C PRO A 12 13.20 -1.08 -5.13
N ILE A 13 12.90 0.13 -4.65
CA ILE A 13 12.29 0.37 -3.34
C ILE A 13 10.83 -0.07 -3.39
N LEU A 14 10.08 0.42 -4.39
CA LEU A 14 8.67 0.09 -4.53
C LEU A 14 8.46 -1.40 -4.84
N SER A 15 9.28 -2.00 -5.72
CA SER A 15 9.27 -3.45 -5.98
C SER A 15 9.45 -4.26 -4.70
N LYS A 16 10.42 -3.85 -3.85
CA LYS A 16 10.66 -4.53 -2.57
C LYS A 16 9.49 -4.34 -1.60
N ALA A 17 8.95 -3.14 -1.49
CA ALA A 17 7.79 -2.85 -0.64
C ALA A 17 6.58 -3.70 -1.05
N MET A 18 6.28 -3.78 -2.34
CA MET A 18 5.17 -4.57 -2.90
C MET A 18 5.34 -6.07 -2.67
N LYS A 19 6.57 -6.60 -2.83
CA LYS A 19 6.87 -8.02 -2.53
C LYS A 19 6.69 -8.36 -1.06
N ILE A 20 7.10 -7.47 -0.16
CA ILE A 20 6.91 -7.69 1.27
C ILE A 20 5.41 -7.66 1.59
N LEU A 21 4.69 -6.65 1.08
CA LEU A 21 3.25 -6.50 1.28
C LEU A 21 2.47 -7.74 0.81
N GLU A 22 2.80 -8.30 -0.35
CA GLU A 22 2.23 -9.55 -0.90
C GLU A 22 2.35 -10.74 0.08
N THR A 23 3.41 -10.78 0.90
CA THR A 23 3.65 -11.86 1.87
C THR A 23 3.12 -11.59 3.27
N THR A 24 2.57 -10.39 3.52
CA THR A 24 1.98 -10.05 4.82
C THR A 24 0.54 -10.53 4.94
N GLU A 25 0.05 -10.66 6.17
CA GLU A 25 -1.33 -11.03 6.46
C GLU A 25 -2.33 -10.00 5.91
N ASP A 26 -3.50 -10.47 5.44
CA ASP A 26 -4.57 -9.65 4.83
C ASP A 26 -4.93 -8.40 5.65
N LYS A 27 -4.93 -8.52 6.99
CA LYS A 27 -5.23 -7.39 7.89
C LYS A 27 -4.20 -6.27 7.79
N LEU A 28 -2.92 -6.62 7.64
CA LEU A 28 -1.85 -5.65 7.44
C LEU A 28 -1.92 -5.07 6.03
N GLN A 29 -2.16 -5.90 5.01
CA GLN A 29 -2.34 -5.44 3.63
C GLN A 29 -3.46 -4.39 3.51
N LEU A 30 -4.62 -4.66 4.12
CA LEU A 30 -5.76 -3.75 4.13
C LEU A 30 -5.43 -2.44 4.86
N LYS A 31 -4.73 -2.51 6.00
CA LYS A 31 -4.32 -1.32 6.75
C LYS A 31 -3.36 -0.45 5.95
N VAL A 32 -2.40 -1.06 5.26
CA VAL A 32 -1.47 -0.37 4.35
C VAL A 32 -2.25 0.28 3.22
N ALA A 33 -3.18 -0.44 2.58
CA ALA A 33 -4.01 0.09 1.50
C ALA A 33 -4.87 1.29 1.91
N ILE A 34 -5.50 1.23 3.09
CA ILE A 34 -6.27 2.37 3.62
C ILE A 34 -5.38 3.58 3.87
N ASN A 35 -4.19 3.37 4.44
CA ASN A 35 -3.26 4.46 4.69
C ASN A 35 -2.71 5.06 3.38
N LEU A 36 -2.42 4.22 2.39
CA LEU A 36 -2.05 4.64 1.04
C LEU A 36 -3.09 5.58 0.42
N ILE A 37 -4.36 5.18 0.45
CA ILE A 37 -5.47 6.00 -0.06
C ILE A 37 -5.49 7.35 0.68
N LYS A 38 -5.38 7.35 2.01
CA LYS A 38 -5.35 8.60 2.81
C LYS A 38 -4.22 9.53 2.40
N ILE A 39 -2.99 9.03 2.33
CA ILE A 39 -1.81 9.83 1.95
C ILE A 39 -1.98 10.43 0.55
N ILE A 40 -2.48 9.64 -0.40
CA ILE A 40 -2.69 10.10 -1.78
C ILE A 40 -3.74 11.21 -1.81
N ILE A 41 -4.85 11.03 -1.08
CA ILE A 41 -5.92 12.03 -0.97
C ILE A 41 -5.42 13.31 -0.31
N GLU A 42 -4.75 13.20 0.84
CA GLU A 42 -4.21 14.33 1.59
C GLU A 42 -3.26 15.15 0.73
N HIS A 43 -2.33 14.49 0.04
CA HIS A 43 -1.40 15.17 -0.85
C HIS A 43 -2.11 15.84 -2.03
N ASN A 44 -3.09 15.18 -2.63
CA ASN A 44 -3.85 15.73 -3.75
C ASN A 44 -4.67 16.97 -3.36
N ILE A 45 -5.16 17.03 -2.12
CA ILE A 45 -5.81 18.22 -1.55
C ILE A 45 -4.76 19.32 -1.34
N GLU A 46 -3.59 18.99 -0.78
CA GLU A 46 -2.49 19.95 -0.58
C GLU A 46 -1.98 20.56 -1.89
N THR A 47 -1.97 19.79 -2.98
CA THR A 47 -1.48 20.22 -4.30
C THR A 47 -2.56 20.82 -5.21
N ASP A 48 -3.81 20.92 -4.75
CA ASP A 48 -4.98 21.39 -5.53
C ASP A 48 -5.17 20.64 -6.88
N THR A 49 -4.71 19.38 -6.94
CA THR A 49 -4.78 18.53 -8.13
C THR A 49 -6.15 17.90 -8.32
N TYR A 50 -6.88 17.69 -7.23
CA TYR A 50 -8.28 17.25 -7.24
C TYR A 50 -9.17 18.40 -6.79
N ARG A 51 -9.87 19.03 -7.73
CA ARG A 51 -10.75 20.17 -7.45
C ARG A 51 -12.08 19.75 -6.82
N SER A 52 -12.40 18.46 -6.81
CA SER A 52 -13.66 17.93 -6.27
C SER A 52 -13.53 16.50 -5.74
N VAL A 53 -14.34 16.20 -4.73
CA VAL A 53 -14.59 14.84 -4.21
C VAL A 53 -15.08 13.87 -5.31
N ASP A 54 -15.68 14.38 -6.38
CA ASP A 54 -16.15 13.61 -7.54
C ASP A 54 -15.00 13.02 -8.38
N ASP A 55 -13.90 13.75 -8.57
CA ASP A 55 -12.71 13.24 -9.29
C ASP A 55 -12.04 12.12 -8.47
N LEU A 56 -12.13 12.24 -7.14
CA LEU A 56 -11.61 11.30 -6.17
C LEU A 56 -12.45 10.01 -6.14
N LEU A 57 -13.78 10.15 -6.09
CA LEU A 57 -14.72 9.04 -6.24
C LEU A 57 -14.57 8.38 -7.61
N SER A 58 -14.40 9.15 -8.68
CA SER A 58 -14.17 8.62 -10.04
C SER A 58 -12.88 7.82 -10.12
N ALA A 59 -11.79 8.22 -9.47
CA ALA A 59 -10.56 7.42 -9.42
C ALA A 59 -10.76 6.07 -8.69
N VAL A 60 -11.62 6.04 -7.66
CA VAL A 60 -12.02 4.83 -6.94
C VAL A 60 -12.99 3.97 -7.78
N GLU A 61 -13.90 4.59 -8.54
CA GLU A 61 -14.85 3.92 -9.43
C GLU A 61 -14.18 3.39 -10.72
N GLU A 62 -13.18 4.09 -11.26
CA GLU A 62 -12.32 3.61 -12.35
C GLU A 62 -11.53 2.35 -11.96
N GLY A 63 -11.32 2.12 -10.66
CA GLY A 63 -10.77 0.86 -10.15
C GLY A 63 -11.73 -0.33 -10.26
N ARG A 64 -12.99 -0.09 -10.65
CA ARG A 64 -14.00 -1.10 -10.97
C ARG A 64 -14.00 -1.50 -12.45
N CYS A 65 -12.89 -1.46 -13.19
CA CYS A 65 -12.89 -1.93 -14.58
C CYS A 65 -11.90 -3.08 -14.87
N GLU A 66 -12.53 -4.15 -15.37
CA GLU A 66 -12.09 -5.36 -16.05
C GLU A 66 -11.05 -6.27 -15.38
N LYS A 67 -11.42 -7.56 -15.26
CA LYS A 67 -10.60 -8.70 -14.82
C LYS A 67 -9.28 -8.74 -15.61
N GLY A 68 -8.28 -8.00 -15.15
CA GLY A 68 -6.99 -7.83 -15.81
C GLY A 68 -5.88 -8.53 -15.05
N ASN A 69 -5.88 -9.86 -15.13
CA ASN A 69 -4.92 -10.81 -14.53
C ASN A 69 -5.02 -10.94 -13.00
N GLU A 70 -4.99 -12.17 -12.52
CA GLU A 70 -5.09 -12.58 -11.09
C GLU A 70 -3.88 -12.10 -10.28
N ARG A 71 -3.67 -10.79 -10.12
CA ARG A 71 -2.60 -10.26 -9.27
C ARG A 71 -3.04 -10.36 -7.82
N TRP A 72 -2.08 -10.56 -6.91
CA TRP A 72 -2.38 -10.74 -5.49
C TRP A 72 -3.24 -9.62 -4.90
N TYR A 73 -3.02 -8.38 -5.34
CA TYR A 73 -3.75 -7.21 -4.87
C TYR A 73 -5.11 -7.00 -5.54
N ASP A 74 -5.41 -7.76 -6.60
CA ASP A 74 -6.73 -7.72 -7.24
C ASP A 74 -7.76 -8.56 -6.48
N LEU A 75 -7.36 -9.30 -5.44
CA LEU A 75 -8.27 -10.11 -4.63
C LEU A 75 -9.16 -9.25 -3.71
N ASP A 76 -8.71 -8.07 -3.33
CA ASP A 76 -9.44 -7.14 -2.47
C ASP A 76 -9.62 -5.78 -3.14
N MET A 77 -10.84 -5.24 -3.09
CA MET A 77 -11.17 -3.98 -3.75
C MET A 77 -10.44 -2.78 -3.17
N THR A 78 -10.20 -2.75 -1.86
CA THR A 78 -9.49 -1.64 -1.20
C THR A 78 -8.01 -1.68 -1.56
N ILE A 79 -7.39 -2.87 -1.53
CA ILE A 79 -5.99 -3.05 -1.92
C ILE A 79 -5.79 -2.67 -3.39
N ARG A 80 -6.66 -3.17 -4.29
CA ARG A 80 -6.63 -2.82 -5.71
C ARG A 80 -6.71 -1.32 -5.93
N THR A 81 -7.71 -0.67 -5.32
CA THR A 81 -7.93 0.77 -5.44
C THR A 81 -6.68 1.54 -5.02
N ALA A 82 -6.09 1.21 -3.87
CA ALA A 82 -4.90 1.87 -3.37
C ALA A 82 -3.72 1.78 -4.35
N ILE A 83 -3.48 0.60 -4.94
CA ILE A 83 -2.36 0.37 -5.85
C ILE A 83 -2.59 1.03 -7.20
N GLN A 84 -3.82 1.06 -7.71
CA GLN A 84 -4.16 1.79 -8.94
C GLN A 84 -4.05 3.30 -8.77
N MET A 85 -4.46 3.83 -7.61
CA MET A 85 -4.23 5.24 -7.27
C MET A 85 -2.73 5.54 -7.23
N LEU A 86 -1.94 4.66 -6.60
CA LEU A 86 -0.48 4.81 -6.55
C LEU A 86 0.17 4.76 -7.95
N GLU A 87 -0.27 3.86 -8.83
CA GLU A 87 0.25 3.77 -10.22
C GLU A 87 0.02 5.06 -11.02
N LYS A 88 -1.07 5.78 -10.74
CA LYS A 88 -1.40 7.06 -11.38
C LYS A 88 -0.68 8.26 -10.76
N CYS A 89 -0.04 8.12 -9.60
CA CYS A 89 0.73 9.19 -8.98
C CYS A 89 1.99 9.53 -9.80
N PRO A 90 2.46 10.78 -9.77
CA PRO A 90 3.79 11.16 -10.27
C PRO A 90 4.93 10.34 -9.64
N ASP A 91 6.03 10.16 -10.37
CA ASP A 91 7.18 9.32 -9.93
C ASP A 91 7.77 9.76 -8.58
N ASP A 92 7.82 11.06 -8.30
CA ASP A 92 8.31 11.62 -7.03
C ASP A 92 7.39 11.26 -5.86
N MET A 93 6.08 11.28 -6.09
CA MET A 93 5.08 10.86 -5.12
C MET A 93 5.08 9.35 -4.91
N GLN A 94 5.22 8.55 -5.97
CA GLN A 94 5.38 7.10 -5.86
C GLN A 94 6.58 6.73 -4.98
N ASN A 95 7.71 7.42 -5.17
CA ASN A 95 8.91 7.25 -4.35
C ASN A 95 8.68 7.61 -2.88
N LYS A 96 8.01 8.73 -2.61
CA LYS A 96 7.67 9.16 -1.24
C LYS A 96 6.80 8.12 -0.54
N ILE A 97 5.75 7.68 -1.23
CA ILE A 97 4.81 6.70 -0.73
C ILE A 97 5.49 5.33 -0.53
N ALA A 98 6.38 4.91 -1.43
CA ALA A 98 7.12 3.66 -1.30
C ALA A 98 7.93 3.61 0.01
N ARG A 99 8.51 4.73 0.42
CA ARG A 99 9.25 4.86 1.69
C ARG A 99 8.30 4.78 2.88
N GLU A 100 7.19 5.50 2.85
CA GLU A 100 6.20 5.46 3.93
C GLU A 100 5.58 4.07 4.12
N VAL A 101 5.30 3.35 3.02
CA VAL A 101 4.86 1.95 3.07
C VAL A 101 5.93 1.06 3.68
N ALA A 102 7.19 1.23 3.28
CA ALA A 102 8.29 0.45 3.84
C ALA A 102 8.45 0.69 5.35
N ASP A 103 8.33 1.94 5.79
CA ASP A 103 8.36 2.31 7.21
C ASP A 103 7.18 1.73 7.98
N LEU A 104 5.96 1.80 7.42
CA LEU A 104 4.76 1.25 8.05
C LEU A 104 4.82 -0.27 8.18
N ILE A 105 5.32 -0.96 7.15
CA ILE A 105 5.55 -2.41 7.22
C ILE A 105 6.60 -2.72 8.28
N ARG A 106 7.70 -1.96 8.34
CA ARG A 106 8.76 -2.15 9.34
C ARG A 106 8.25 -1.97 10.76
N GLU A 107 7.46 -0.92 11.02
CA GLU A 107 6.83 -0.69 12.32
C GLU A 107 5.89 -1.83 12.69
N LYS A 108 5.04 -2.29 11.77
CA LYS A 108 4.06 -3.34 12.07
C LYS A 108 4.68 -4.72 12.25
N VAL A 109 5.75 -5.02 11.51
CA VAL A 109 6.54 -6.23 11.74
C VAL A 109 7.18 -6.16 13.13
N ARG A 110 7.78 -5.03 13.53
CA ARG A 110 8.34 -4.87 14.89
C ARG A 110 7.28 -5.04 15.98
N ASP A 111 6.12 -4.38 15.85
CA ASP A 111 5.02 -4.50 16.82
C ASP A 111 4.56 -5.96 17.00
N SER A 112 4.60 -6.75 15.92
CA SER A 112 4.25 -8.17 15.95
C SER A 112 5.28 -9.01 16.72
N TYR A 113 6.58 -8.66 16.67
CA TYR A 113 7.62 -9.34 17.44
C TYR A 113 7.59 -8.95 18.92
N GLU A 114 7.39 -7.66 19.24
CA GLU A 114 7.33 -7.18 20.63
C GLU A 114 6.12 -7.76 21.39
N ARG A 115 4.97 -7.92 20.73
CA ARG A 115 3.79 -8.56 21.33
C ARG A 115 3.94 -10.07 21.55
N ALA A 116 4.86 -10.72 20.83
CA ALA A 116 5.10 -12.15 20.92
C ALA A 116 6.14 -12.54 21.97
N LEU A 117 6.79 -11.56 22.62
CA LEU A 117 7.63 -11.81 23.77
C LEU A 117 6.72 -12.13 24.97
N PRO A 118 6.85 -13.31 25.60
CA PRO A 118 6.19 -13.53 26.87
C PRO A 118 6.68 -12.45 27.84
N GLU A 119 5.76 -11.77 28.53
CA GLU A 119 6.14 -10.97 29.69
C GLU A 119 6.95 -11.91 30.59
N GLU A 120 8.19 -11.53 30.90
CA GLU A 120 9.00 -12.27 31.85
C GLU A 120 8.14 -12.41 33.11
N ASP A 121 7.70 -13.65 33.39
CA ASP A 121 7.03 -14.00 34.64
C ASP A 121 7.84 -13.32 35.74
N GLU A 122 7.21 -12.39 36.47
CA GLU A 122 7.72 -11.91 37.75
C GLU A 122 7.99 -13.15 38.58
N VAL A 123 9.27 -13.53 38.63
CA VAL A 123 9.75 -14.66 39.40
C VAL A 123 9.43 -14.33 40.85
N LEU A 124 8.46 -15.08 41.37
CA LEU A 124 8.05 -15.11 42.77
C LEU A 124 9.26 -15.04 43.70
N GLU A 125 9.38 -13.97 44.49
CA GLU A 125 10.04 -13.98 45.80
C GLU A 125 9.20 -13.21 46.83
#